data_AF-A0A527GU84-F1
#
_entry.id   AF-A0A527GU84-F1
#
_cell.length_a   1.000
_cell.length_b   1.000
_cell.length_c   1.000
_cell.angle_alpha   90.00
_cell.angle_beta   90.00
_cell.angle_gamma   90.00
#
_symmetry.space_group_name_H-M   'P 1'
#
loop_
_entity.id
_entity.type
_entity.pdbx_description
1 polymer ?
#
loop_
_entity_poly.entity_id
_entity_poly.type
_entity_poly.pdbx_seq_one_letter_code
_entity_poly.pdbx_strand_id
1 'polypeptide(L)'
;VDVWNFWHFAFVGSLVVAATDNLAYGIAVAALVAALSLLFADWSARAVQQFYGVPGISVPHLASAQILPIAIVLNWIMDRIPGINRININTDTIERRFGVFGEPVVMGLIIGLVLGAIAFYNAGDLSVVLAKVLGTGMTLAAVMLLLPRMVKI
;
A
#
# COMPACT_ATOMS: atom_id res chain seq x y z
N VAL A 1 -13.83 -14.08 -3.60
CA VAL A 1 -14.53 -12.84 -3.21
C VAL A 1 -14.19 -12.57 -1.76
N ASP A 2 -13.46 -11.49 -1.50
CA ASP A 2 -12.95 -11.17 -0.17
C ASP A 2 -14.02 -10.43 0.67
N VAL A 3 -14.50 -11.06 1.73
CA VAL A 3 -15.52 -10.50 2.63
C VAL A 3 -14.98 -9.29 3.41
N TRP A 4 -13.66 -9.23 3.65
CA TRP A 4 -13.00 -8.13 4.35
C TRP A 4 -13.15 -6.79 3.61
N ASN A 5 -13.18 -6.83 2.27
CA ASN A 5 -13.34 -5.64 1.45
C ASN A 5 -14.69 -4.94 1.68
N PHE A 6 -15.72 -5.68 2.10
CA PHE A 6 -17.06 -5.12 2.25
C PHE A 6 -17.24 -4.26 3.51
N TRP A 7 -16.37 -4.40 4.51
CA TRP A 7 -16.47 -3.63 5.75
C TRP A 7 -16.39 -2.12 5.51
N HIS A 8 -15.59 -1.67 4.53
CA HIS A 8 -15.48 -0.24 4.20
C HIS A 8 -16.82 0.34 3.71
N PHE A 9 -17.57 -0.40 2.90
CA PHE A 9 -18.90 0.01 2.44
C PHE A 9 -19.90 0.02 3.60
N ALA A 10 -19.86 -1.03 4.43
CA ALA A 10 -20.71 -1.13 5.61
C ALA A 10 -20.43 -0.02 6.63
N PHE A 11 -19.16 0.35 6.81
CA PHE A 11 -18.73 1.42 7.70
C PHE A 11 -19.28 2.78 7.23
N VAL A 12 -19.09 3.14 5.95
CA VAL A 12 -19.63 4.38 5.39
C VAL A 12 -21.15 4.41 5.46
N GLY A 13 -21.82 3.31 5.12
CA GLY A 13 -23.27 3.19 5.25
C GLY A 13 -23.73 3.38 6.71
N SER A 14 -23.04 2.77 7.67
CA SER A 14 -23.37 2.90 9.09
C SER A 14 -23.21 4.32 9.63
N LEU A 15 -22.21 5.08 9.14
CA LEU A 15 -22.03 6.49 9.49
C LEU A 15 -23.21 7.35 8.99
N VAL A 16 -23.72 7.05 7.79
CA VAL A 16 -24.90 7.76 7.24
C VAL A 16 -26.15 7.43 8.04
N VAL A 17 -26.35 6.17 8.44
CA VAL A 17 -27.46 5.82 9.35
C VAL A 17 -27.33 6.55 10.67
N ALA A 18 -26.13 6.57 11.27
CA ALA A 18 -25.89 7.27 12.54
C ALA A 18 -26.10 8.79 12.46
N ALA A 19 -25.88 9.40 11.28
CA ALA A 19 -26.09 10.84 11.08
C ALA A 19 -27.53 11.21 10.70
N THR A 20 -28.29 10.28 10.10
CA THR A 20 -29.59 10.57 9.46
C THR A 20 -30.77 9.84 10.11
N ASP A 21 -30.51 8.92 11.06
CA ASP A 21 -31.48 7.99 11.67
C ASP A 21 -32.30 7.18 10.65
N ASN A 22 -31.79 7.01 9.44
CA ASN A 22 -32.52 6.42 8.33
C ASN A 22 -31.68 5.35 7.62
N LEU A 23 -32.12 4.11 7.79
CA LEU A 23 -31.48 2.93 7.23
C LEU A 23 -31.46 2.92 5.70
N ALA A 24 -32.52 3.43 5.05
CA ALA A 24 -32.60 3.42 3.59
C ALA A 24 -31.52 4.32 2.96
N TYR A 25 -31.25 5.48 3.55
CA TYR A 25 -30.16 6.35 3.11
C TYR A 25 -28.79 5.69 3.32
N GLY A 26 -28.57 5.02 4.46
CA GLY A 26 -27.32 4.30 4.70
C GLY A 26 -27.07 3.17 3.70
N ILE A 27 -28.09 2.38 3.38
CA ILE A 27 -28.01 1.31 2.37
C ILE A 27 -27.76 1.89 0.97
N ALA A 28 -28.48 2.96 0.60
CA ALA A 28 -28.29 3.60 -0.70
C ALA A 28 -26.87 4.15 -0.88
N VAL A 29 -26.31 4.79 0.16
CA VAL A 29 -24.94 5.29 0.12
C VAL A 29 -23.93 4.14 0.08
N ALA A 30 -24.10 3.08 0.89
CA ALA A 30 -23.23 1.92 0.85
C ALA A 30 -23.19 1.26 -0.55
N ALA A 31 -24.36 1.12 -1.19
CA ALA A 31 -24.47 0.60 -2.55
C ALA A 31 -23.78 1.51 -3.58
N LEU A 32 -23.93 2.82 -3.45
CA LEU A 32 -23.27 3.80 -4.33
C LEU A 32 -21.74 3.75 -4.19
N VAL A 33 -21.22 3.66 -2.97
CA VAL A 33 -19.78 3.53 -2.71
C VAL A 33 -19.23 2.21 -3.25
N ALA A 34 -19.98 1.12 -3.12
CA ALA A 34 -19.62 -0.16 -3.73
C ALA A 34 -19.58 -0.06 -5.27
N ALA A 35 -20.59 0.55 -5.90
CA ALA A 35 -20.61 0.77 -7.34
C ALA A 35 -19.43 1.62 -7.83
N LEU A 36 -19.10 2.70 -7.12
CA LEU A 36 -17.92 3.53 -7.43
C LEU A 36 -16.62 2.73 -7.29
N SER A 37 -16.48 1.90 -6.26
CA SER A 37 -15.28 1.08 -6.09
C SER A 37 -15.07 0.09 -7.23
N LEU A 38 -16.16 -0.51 -7.74
CA LEU A 38 -16.11 -1.41 -8.90
C LEU A 38 -15.72 -0.64 -10.18
N LEU A 39 -16.28 0.56 -10.38
CA LEU A 39 -15.91 1.42 -11.50
C LEU A 39 -14.42 1.78 -11.49
N PHE A 40 -13.87 2.16 -10.33
CA PHE A 40 -12.43 2.43 -10.20
C PHE A 40 -11.58 1.17 -10.35
N ALA A 41 -12.09 0.00 -9.94
CA ALA A 41 -11.42 -1.27 -10.14
C ALA A 41 -11.27 -1.59 -11.62
N ASP A 42 -12.34 -1.45 -12.40
CA ASP A 42 -12.34 -1.72 -13.84
C ASP A 42 -11.44 -0.73 -14.58
N TRP A 43 -11.46 0.55 -14.17
CA TRP A 43 -10.61 1.56 -14.77
C TRP A 43 -9.12 1.35 -14.46
N SER A 44 -8.78 0.95 -13.22
CA SER A 44 -7.40 0.63 -12.83
C SER A 44 -6.93 -0.76 -13.26
N ALA A 45 -7.83 -1.63 -13.69
CA ALA A 45 -7.53 -3.03 -14.02
C ALA A 45 -6.37 -3.15 -15.00
N ARG A 46 -6.35 -2.34 -16.07
CA ARG A 46 -5.27 -2.39 -17.07
C ARG A 46 -3.90 -2.04 -16.49
N ALA A 47 -3.84 -1.02 -15.62
CA ALA A 47 -2.60 -0.61 -14.96
C ALA A 47 -2.12 -1.66 -13.95
N VAL A 48 -3.03 -2.23 -13.16
CA VAL A 48 -2.75 -3.31 -12.22
C VAL A 48 -2.24 -4.55 -12.96
N GLN A 49 -2.89 -4.95 -14.05
CA GLN A 49 -2.48 -6.10 -14.86
C GLN A 49 -1.11 -5.89 -15.52
N GLN A 50 -0.80 -4.67 -15.98
CA GLN A 50 0.53 -4.32 -16.50
C GLN A 50 1.62 -4.38 -15.42
N PHE A 51 1.29 -3.96 -14.19
CA PHE A 51 2.24 -3.96 -13.08
C PHE A 51 2.52 -5.37 -12.53
N TYR A 52 1.47 -6.17 -12.30
CA TYR A 52 1.60 -7.51 -11.73
C TYR A 52 1.81 -8.61 -12.79
N GLY A 53 1.56 -8.33 -14.07
CA GLY A 53 1.71 -9.29 -15.16
C GLY A 53 0.67 -10.42 -15.19
N VAL A 54 -0.39 -10.32 -14.37
CA VAL A 54 -1.46 -11.32 -14.28
C VAL A 54 -2.67 -10.81 -15.06
N PRO A 55 -3.15 -11.50 -16.11
CA PRO A 55 -4.32 -11.07 -16.86
C PRO A 55 -5.62 -11.29 -16.08
N GLY A 56 -6.59 -10.39 -16.23
CA GLY A 56 -7.94 -10.57 -15.69
C GLY A 56 -8.13 -10.23 -14.21
N ILE A 57 -7.14 -9.63 -13.54
CA ILE A 57 -7.28 -9.15 -12.16
C ILE A 57 -7.63 -7.66 -12.11
N SER A 58 -8.45 -7.29 -11.12
CA SER A 58 -8.70 -5.90 -10.70
C SER A 58 -8.78 -5.86 -9.18
N VAL A 59 -8.50 -4.70 -8.57
CA VAL A 59 -8.50 -4.53 -7.11
C VAL A 59 -9.63 -3.56 -6.74
N PRO A 60 -10.85 -4.06 -6.44
CA PRO A 60 -11.99 -3.23 -6.05
C PRO A 60 -11.97 -2.79 -4.59
N HIS A 61 -10.79 -2.80 -3.95
CA HIS A 61 -10.66 -2.43 -2.55
C HIS A 61 -10.77 -0.91 -2.38
N LEU A 62 -11.59 -0.45 -1.42
CA LEU A 62 -11.82 0.98 -1.22
C LEU A 62 -10.53 1.75 -0.93
N ALA A 63 -9.57 1.14 -0.23
CA ALA A 63 -8.30 1.79 0.04
C ALA A 63 -7.46 2.03 -1.23
N SER A 64 -7.58 1.16 -2.23
CA SER A 64 -6.94 1.35 -3.54
C SER A 64 -7.73 2.33 -4.40
N ALA A 65 -9.06 2.24 -4.40
CA ALA A 65 -9.94 3.10 -5.19
C ALA A 65 -9.90 4.58 -4.75
N GLN A 66 -9.80 4.86 -3.45
CA GLN A 66 -9.73 6.24 -2.94
C GLN A 66 -8.38 6.92 -3.20
N ILE A 67 -7.29 6.15 -3.20
CA ILE A 67 -5.94 6.68 -3.44
C ILE A 67 -5.74 6.93 -4.93
N LEU A 68 -6.46 6.22 -5.80
CA LEU A 68 -6.27 6.27 -7.24
C LEU A 68 -6.43 7.69 -7.85
N PRO A 69 -7.48 8.48 -7.56
CA PRO A 69 -7.56 9.88 -8.01
C PRO A 69 -6.37 10.72 -7.56
N ILE A 70 -5.95 10.56 -6.31
CA ILE A 70 -4.81 11.30 -5.73
C ILE A 70 -3.52 10.90 -6.46
N ALA A 71 -3.32 9.60 -6.70
CA ALA A 71 -2.16 9.08 -7.41
C ALA A 71 -2.07 9.61 -8.85
N ILE A 72 -3.20 9.72 -9.56
CA ILE A 72 -3.24 10.30 -10.91
C ILE A 72 -2.82 11.78 -10.88
N VAL A 73 -3.37 12.55 -9.95
CA VAL A 73 -3.04 13.97 -9.81
C VAL A 73 -1.57 14.15 -9.46
N LEU A 74 -1.05 13.35 -8.54
CA LEU A 74 0.36 13.37 -8.17
C LEU A 74 1.26 12.96 -9.35
N ASN A 75 0.92 11.90 -10.08
CA ASN A 75 1.65 11.51 -11.29
C ASN A 75 1.65 12.63 -12.32
N TRP A 76 0.51 13.27 -12.57
CA TRP A 76 0.42 14.40 -13.50
C TRP A 76 1.32 15.59 -13.08
N ILE A 77 1.42 15.86 -11.77
CA ILE A 77 2.32 16.87 -11.24
C ILE A 77 3.79 16.45 -11.43
N MET A 78 4.14 15.21 -11.07
CA MET A 78 5.50 14.68 -11.18
C MET A 78 5.99 14.62 -12.64
N ASP A 79 5.12 14.25 -13.57
CA ASP A 79 5.40 14.22 -15.01
C ASP A 79 5.72 15.63 -15.56
N ARG A 80 5.20 16.67 -14.92
CA ARG A 80 5.41 18.06 -15.35
C ARG A 80 6.67 18.71 -14.79
N ILE A 81 7.33 18.07 -13.82
CA ILE A 81 8.59 18.56 -13.24
C ILE A 81 9.78 18.00 -14.06
N PRO A 82 10.47 18.84 -14.86
CA PRO A 82 11.64 18.40 -15.62
C PRO A 82 12.75 17.95 -14.67
N GLY A 83 13.12 16.66 -14.74
CA GLY A 83 14.10 16.03 -13.86
C GLY A 83 13.52 14.80 -13.16
N ILE A 84 12.48 14.99 -12.34
CA ILE A 84 11.80 13.91 -11.60
C ILE A 84 11.10 12.93 -12.56
N ASN A 85 10.51 13.43 -13.64
CA ASN A 85 9.89 12.62 -14.70
C ASN A 85 10.86 11.60 -15.36
N ARG A 86 12.19 11.75 -15.18
CA ARG A 86 13.18 10.82 -15.72
C ARG A 86 13.74 9.84 -14.68
N ILE A 87 13.40 9.99 -13.41
CA ILE A 87 13.93 9.17 -12.31
C ILE A 87 13.04 7.92 -12.18
N ASN A 88 13.43 6.85 -12.87
CA ASN A 88 12.81 5.54 -12.72
C ASN A 88 13.68 4.64 -11.82
N ILE A 89 13.55 4.82 -10.51
CA ILE A 89 14.24 3.99 -9.52
C ILE A 89 13.36 2.78 -9.22
N ASN A 90 13.53 1.73 -10.01
CA ASN A 90 12.98 0.41 -9.71
C ASN A 90 13.92 -0.38 -8.82
N THR A 91 13.38 -1.36 -8.09
CA THR A 91 14.19 -2.32 -7.30
C THR A 91 15.28 -2.95 -8.16
N ASP A 92 15.00 -3.30 -9.42
CA ASP A 92 15.98 -3.85 -10.36
C ASP A 92 17.12 -2.86 -10.69
N THR A 93 16.82 -1.56 -10.75
CA THR A 93 17.81 -0.51 -10.98
C THR A 93 18.69 -0.31 -9.75
N ILE A 94 18.11 -0.42 -8.55
CA ILE A 94 18.86 -0.36 -7.28
C ILE A 94 19.73 -1.62 -7.15
N GLU A 95 19.19 -2.81 -7.39
CA GLU A 95 19.91 -4.09 -7.35
C GLU A 95 21.08 -4.10 -8.33
N ARG A 96 20.89 -3.63 -9.57
CA ARG A 96 21.98 -3.53 -10.57
C ARG A 96 23.06 -2.52 -10.19
N ARG A 97 22.74 -1.47 -9.42
CA ARG A 97 23.68 -0.39 -9.07
C ARG A 97 24.36 -0.58 -7.72
N PHE A 98 23.68 -1.21 -6.76
CA PHE A 98 24.13 -1.42 -5.38
C PHE A 98 24.40 -2.89 -5.04
N GLY A 99 24.18 -3.82 -5.99
CA GLY A 99 24.42 -5.26 -5.79
C GLY A 99 23.58 -5.81 -4.65
N VAL A 100 24.24 -6.55 -3.74
CA VAL A 100 23.62 -7.19 -2.56
C VAL A 100 22.86 -6.20 -1.67
N PHE A 101 23.26 -4.92 -1.62
CA PHE A 101 22.53 -3.91 -0.84
C PHE A 101 21.20 -3.48 -1.46
N GLY A 102 20.99 -3.75 -2.75
CA GLY A 102 19.75 -3.45 -3.45
C GLY A 102 18.71 -4.57 -3.38
N GLU A 103 19.06 -5.73 -2.79
CA GLU A 103 18.09 -6.80 -2.60
C GLU A 103 16.94 -6.33 -1.69
N PRO A 104 15.67 -6.63 -2.03
CA PRO A 104 14.52 -6.21 -1.24
C PRO A 104 14.59 -6.56 0.25
N VAL A 105 15.24 -7.69 0.58
CA VAL A 105 15.47 -8.14 1.97
C VAL A 105 16.42 -7.21 2.70
N VAL A 106 17.54 -6.85 2.07
CA VAL A 106 18.56 -5.97 2.64
C VAL A 106 18.03 -4.54 2.75
N MET A 107 17.27 -4.07 1.76
CA MET A 107 16.56 -2.80 1.83
C MET A 107 15.54 -2.78 2.97
N GLY A 108 14.76 -3.85 3.14
CA GLY A 108 13.83 -4.00 4.27
C GLY A 108 14.56 -3.94 5.62
N LEU A 109 15.72 -4.59 5.72
CA LEU A 109 16.56 -4.56 6.92
C LEU A 109 17.08 -3.14 7.21
N ILE A 110 17.64 -2.44 6.22
CA ILE A 110 18.17 -1.08 6.37
C ILE A 110 17.06 -0.12 6.80
N ILE A 111 15.91 -0.15 6.12
CA ILE A 111 14.76 0.69 6.47
C ILE A 111 14.30 0.38 7.89
N GLY A 112 14.22 -0.90 8.27
CA GLY A 112 13.81 -1.29 9.61
C GLY A 112 14.80 -0.94 10.72
N LEU A 113 16.10 -0.92 10.43
CA LEU A 113 17.10 -0.43 11.37
C LEU A 113 16.99 1.09 11.57
N VAL A 114 16.79 1.85 10.50
CA VAL A 114 16.60 3.32 10.58
C VAL A 114 15.32 3.65 11.34
N LEU A 115 14.20 3.01 10.99
CA LEU A 115 12.93 3.20 11.68
C LEU A 115 13.00 2.74 13.13
N GLY A 116 13.65 1.61 13.40
CA GLY A 116 13.88 1.13 14.76
C GLY A 116 14.70 2.11 15.58
N ALA A 117 15.77 2.68 15.01
CA ALA A 117 16.61 3.65 15.71
C ALA A 117 15.85 4.94 16.06
N ILE A 118 15.00 5.42 15.15
CA ILE A 118 14.14 6.59 15.39
C ILE A 118 13.05 6.26 16.41
N ALA A 119 12.40 5.10 16.31
CA ALA A 119 11.28 4.73 17.16
C ALA A 119 11.70 4.41 18.60
N PHE A 120 12.89 3.84 18.80
CA PHE A 120 13.34 3.33 20.10
C PHE A 120 14.49 4.13 20.70
N TYR A 121 14.78 5.34 20.20
CA TYR A 121 15.90 6.17 20.67
C TYR A 121 15.92 6.45 22.18
N ASN A 122 14.73 6.41 22.83
CA ASN A 122 14.55 6.67 24.26
C ASN A 122 13.92 5.49 25.03
N ALA A 123 14.01 4.26 24.50
CA ALA A 123 13.27 3.11 25.04
C ALA A 123 13.93 2.41 26.25
N GLY A 124 14.83 3.09 26.97
CA GLY A 124 15.52 2.58 28.17
C GLY A 124 16.96 2.15 27.89
N ASP A 125 17.39 1.04 28.51
CA ASP A 125 18.76 0.52 28.39
C ASP A 125 19.18 0.28 26.93
N LEU A 126 20.44 0.60 26.63
CA LEU A 126 21.02 0.49 25.29
C LEU A 126 20.88 -0.93 24.70
N SER A 127 20.95 -1.96 25.55
CA SER A 127 20.77 -3.37 25.15
C SER A 127 19.34 -3.67 24.67
N VAL A 128 18.33 -3.09 25.31
CA VAL A 128 16.91 -3.25 24.94
C VAL A 128 16.61 -2.49 23.65
N VAL A 129 17.17 -1.28 23.52
CA VAL A 129 17.06 -0.48 22.29
C VAL A 129 17.66 -1.26 21.12
N LEU A 130 18.89 -1.78 21.26
CA LEU A 130 19.54 -2.53 20.19
C LEU A 130 18.73 -3.77 19.77
N ALA A 131 18.23 -4.53 20.73
CA ALA A 131 17.41 -5.72 20.46
C ALA A 131 16.12 -5.37 19.71
N LYS A 132 15.43 -4.29 20.10
CA LYS A 132 14.21 -3.83 19.42
C LYS A 132 14.49 -3.32 18.02
N VAL A 133 15.58 -2.57 17.83
CA VAL A 133 15.99 -2.05 16.53
C VAL A 133 16.33 -3.20 15.57
N LEU A 134 17.17 -4.14 16.01
CA LEU A 134 17.53 -5.33 15.22
C LEU A 134 16.31 -6.21 14.93
N GLY A 135 15.44 -6.42 15.92
CA GLY A 135 14.19 -7.17 15.74
C GLY A 135 13.27 -6.53 14.70
N THR A 136 13.15 -5.20 14.72
CA THR A 136 12.37 -4.43 13.73
C THR A 136 12.97 -4.55 12.33
N GLY A 137 14.30 -4.43 12.22
CA GLY A 137 15.05 -4.66 10.99
C GLY A 137 14.79 -6.05 10.40
N MET A 138 14.94 -7.09 11.22
CA MET A 138 14.72 -8.48 10.80
C MET A 138 13.26 -8.76 10.39
N THR A 139 12.29 -8.17 11.09
CA THR A 139 10.87 -8.34 10.78
C THR A 139 10.53 -7.71 9.43
N LEU A 140 11.01 -6.49 9.17
CA LEU A 140 10.81 -5.82 7.88
C LEU A 140 11.52 -6.54 6.73
N ALA A 141 12.74 -7.07 6.97
CA ALA A 141 13.44 -7.91 6.01
C ALA A 141 12.63 -9.18 5.66
N ALA A 142 12.08 -9.85 6.66
CA ALA A 142 11.25 -11.03 6.46
C ALA A 142 9.96 -10.72 5.68
N VAL A 143 9.28 -9.61 5.99
CA VAL A 143 8.08 -9.18 5.26
C VAL A 143 8.38 -8.89 3.78
N MET A 144 9.49 -8.22 3.50
CA MET A 144 9.93 -7.94 2.11
C MET A 144 10.30 -9.22 1.33
N LEU A 145 10.74 -10.28 2.01
CA LEU A 145 10.97 -11.58 1.40
C LEU A 145 9.66 -12.35 1.15
N LEU A 146 8.76 -12.33 2.13
CA LEU A 146 7.57 -13.20 2.15
C LEU A 146 6.43 -12.65 1.29
N LEU A 147 6.12 -11.35 1.37
CA LEU A 147 4.96 -10.77 0.67
C LEU A 147 5.02 -10.99 -0.84
N PRO A 148 6.12 -10.70 -1.55
CA PRO A 148 6.16 -10.90 -3.00
C PRO A 148 6.05 -12.38 -3.39
N ARG A 149 6.51 -13.31 -2.54
CA ARG A 149 6.40 -14.75 -2.79
C ARG A 149 4.98 -15.26 -2.60
N MET A 150 4.29 -14.79 -1.56
CA MET A 150 2.89 -15.16 -1.31
C MET A 150 1.95 -14.63 -2.39
N VAL A 151 2.21 -13.45 -2.95
CA VAL A 151 1.39 -12.86 -4.02
C VAL A 151 1.59 -13.56 -5.38
N LYS A 152 2.74 -14.23 -5.58
CA LYS A 152 3.07 -14.94 -6.83
C LYS A 152 2.48 -16.36 -6.92
N ILE A 153 2.03 -16.93 -5.80
CA ILE A 153 1.41 -18.26 -5.71
C ILE A 153 -0.11 -18.09 -5.75
#